data_AF-A0A661PF68-F1
#
_entry.id   AF-A0A661PF68-F1
#
_cell.length_a   1.000
_cell.length_b   1.000
_cell.length_c   1.000
_cell.angle_alpha   90.00
_cell.angle_beta   90.00
_cell.angle_gamma   90.00
#
_symmetry.space_group_name_H-M   'P 1'
#
loop_
_entity.id
_entity.type
_entity.pdbx_description
1 polymer ?
#
loop_
_entity_poly.entity_id
_entity_poly.type
_entity_poly.pdbx_seq_one_letter_code
_entity_poly.pdbx_strand_id
1 'polypeptide(L)'
;MGSQNNHEGTLIDYRNGKYLVADDPVIGFIEGDGIGPDIWRATRPVLDAAVEKAYGGRRRIAWEPLLVGEKAHRETGSYLPAEALEKIREYRVAIKGPLSTPVGGGIRSLNVALRQYFDLYACIRPVRYYEGVPNPMKHPERLDVVIFRENTEDVYAGIEWESGSPEAEKVIAFLRDQLG
;
A
#
# COMPACT_ATOMS: atom_id res chain seq x y z
N MET A 1 8.51 25.21 16.58
CA MET A 1 9.30 24.34 17.48
C MET A 1 9.26 22.95 16.87
N GLY A 2 10.33 22.56 16.16
CA GLY A 2 10.35 21.29 15.43
C GLY A 2 10.43 20.12 16.40
N SER A 3 9.49 19.19 16.29
CA SER A 3 9.66 17.86 16.87
C SER A 3 10.87 17.23 16.18
N GLN A 4 11.99 17.11 16.90
CA GLN A 4 13.06 16.22 16.48
C GLN A 4 12.53 14.80 16.63
N ASN A 5 11.93 14.26 15.57
CA ASN A 5 11.69 12.82 15.48
C ASN A 5 13.06 12.17 15.29
N ASN A 6 13.58 11.59 16.38
CA ASN A 6 14.89 10.95 16.41
C ASN A 6 14.76 9.53 15.84
N HIS A 7 14.64 9.43 14.51
CA HIS A 7 14.69 8.14 13.81
C HIS A 7 16.10 7.55 13.88
N GLU A 8 16.22 6.22 13.96
CA GLU A 8 17.53 5.54 13.96
C GLU A 8 18.25 5.61 12.59
N GLY A 9 17.59 6.13 11.55
CA GLY A 9 18.11 6.22 10.19
C GLY A 9 17.73 7.53 9.49
N THR A 10 18.10 7.62 8.21
CA THR A 10 17.93 8.83 7.40
C THR A 10 16.65 8.74 6.56
N LEU A 11 15.82 9.79 6.56
CA LEU A 11 14.62 9.86 5.72
C LEU A 11 14.97 9.86 4.23
N ILE A 12 14.16 9.16 3.43
CA ILE A 12 14.26 9.20 1.97
C ILE A 12 13.73 10.55 1.48
N ASP A 13 14.53 11.24 0.67
CA ASP A 13 14.12 12.52 0.06
C ASP A 13 13.77 12.35 -1.42
N TYR A 14 13.04 13.31 -1.98
CA TYR A 14 12.65 13.33 -3.39
C TYR A 14 12.83 14.74 -3.97
N ARG A 15 13.80 14.90 -4.87
CA ARG A 15 14.10 16.18 -5.53
C ARG A 15 14.41 15.95 -7.00
N ASN A 16 13.94 16.84 -7.87
CA ASN A 16 14.22 16.82 -9.31
C ASN A 16 13.92 15.46 -10.00
N GLY A 17 12.80 14.82 -9.62
CA GLY A 17 12.39 13.54 -10.22
C GLY A 17 13.15 12.31 -9.71
N LYS A 18 13.97 12.44 -8.66
CA LYS A 18 14.82 11.35 -8.15
C LYS A 18 14.68 11.20 -6.65
N TYR A 19 14.64 9.95 -6.21
CA TYR A 19 14.77 9.61 -4.80
C TYR A 19 16.24 9.68 -4.38
N LEU A 20 16.49 10.33 -3.24
CA LEU A 20 17.78 10.35 -2.56
C LEU A 20 17.68 9.40 -1.38
N VAL A 21 18.37 8.27 -1.49
CA VAL A 21 18.32 7.17 -0.52
C VAL A 21 19.69 7.05 0.13
N ALA A 22 19.75 7.24 1.45
CA ALA A 22 20.96 7.07 2.24
C ALA A 22 21.36 5.59 2.36
N ASP A 23 22.43 5.30 3.09
CA ASP A 23 22.85 3.93 3.38
C ASP A 23 22.03 3.29 4.53
N ASP A 24 21.32 4.08 5.32
CA ASP A 24 20.45 3.67 6.43
C ASP A 24 19.01 4.21 6.32
N PRO A 25 18.32 4.03 5.18
CA PRO A 25 17.02 4.65 4.94
C PRO A 25 15.98 4.19 5.96
N VAL A 26 15.17 5.16 6.41
CA VAL A 26 13.93 4.89 7.15
C VAL A 26 12.88 4.35 6.19
N ILE A 27 12.35 3.16 6.49
CA ILE A 27 11.24 2.56 5.73
C ILE A 27 10.13 2.20 6.72
N GLY A 28 8.94 2.73 6.45
CA GLY A 28 7.75 2.41 7.24
C GLY A 28 7.28 0.99 6.97
N PHE A 29 6.82 0.27 7.99
CA PHE A 29 6.17 -1.03 7.80
C PHE A 29 4.84 -1.13 8.54
N ILE A 30 3.86 -1.75 7.89
CA ILE A 30 2.59 -2.15 8.50
C ILE A 30 2.59 -3.68 8.54
N GLU A 31 2.58 -4.29 9.73
CA GLU A 31 2.55 -5.75 9.88
C GLU A 31 1.36 -6.37 9.13
N GLY A 32 0.24 -5.65 9.15
CA GLY A 32 -1.03 -6.10 8.58
C GLY A 32 -1.88 -6.85 9.60
N ASP A 33 -3.07 -7.24 9.15
CA ASP A 33 -4.06 -7.96 9.93
C ASP A 33 -4.05 -9.46 9.58
N GLY A 34 -4.72 -10.29 10.39
CA GLY A 34 -4.79 -11.74 10.18
C GLY A 34 -3.41 -12.39 10.10
N ILE A 35 -3.06 -12.93 8.92
CA ILE A 35 -1.76 -13.58 8.66
C ILE A 35 -0.57 -12.60 8.53
N GLY A 36 -0.84 -11.29 8.54
CA GLY A 36 0.17 -10.25 8.33
C GLY A 36 1.39 -10.34 9.25
N PRO A 37 1.22 -10.40 10.59
CA PRO A 37 2.35 -10.49 11.52
C PRO A 37 3.26 -11.70 11.29
N ASP A 38 2.69 -12.84 10.87
CA ASP A 38 3.49 -14.03 10.54
C ASP A 38 4.31 -13.83 9.26
N ILE A 39 3.70 -13.25 8.23
CA ILE A 39 4.40 -12.90 6.98
C ILE A 39 5.50 -11.89 7.26
N TRP A 40 5.23 -10.85 8.05
CA TRP A 40 6.21 -9.82 8.38
C TRP A 40 7.41 -10.39 9.14
N ARG A 41 7.15 -11.24 10.14
CA ARG A 41 8.19 -11.93 10.91
C ARG A 41 9.10 -12.79 10.03
N ALA A 42 8.58 -13.35 8.94
CA ALA A 42 9.39 -14.09 7.95
C ALA A 42 10.06 -13.16 6.92
N THR A 43 9.42 -12.05 6.55
CA THR A 43 9.89 -11.14 5.49
C THR A 43 11.09 -10.31 5.94
N ARG A 44 11.02 -9.70 7.13
CA ARG A 44 12.07 -8.79 7.61
C ARG A 44 13.46 -9.44 7.66
N PRO A 45 13.66 -10.64 8.24
CA PRO A 45 14.98 -11.27 8.27
C PRO A 45 15.55 -11.56 6.88
N VAL A 46 14.70 -11.88 5.89
CA VAL A 46 15.13 -12.10 4.50
C VAL A 46 15.64 -10.80 3.88
N LEU A 47 14.91 -9.70 4.07
CA LEU A 47 15.32 -8.38 3.58
C LEU A 47 16.61 -7.91 4.26
N ASP A 48 16.68 -8.01 5.59
CA ASP A 48 17.85 -7.61 6.37
C ASP A 48 19.10 -8.40 5.94
N ALA A 49 18.98 -9.73 5.81
CA ALA A 49 20.08 -10.58 5.37
C ALA A 49 20.50 -10.33 3.90
N ALA A 50 19.54 -10.03 3.02
CA ALA A 50 19.83 -9.70 1.62
C ALA A 50 20.60 -8.38 1.51
N VAL A 51 20.20 -7.36 2.26
CA VAL A 51 20.90 -6.06 2.32
C VAL A 51 22.30 -6.24 2.90
N GLU A 52 22.42 -6.91 4.05
CA GLU A 52 23.70 -7.20 4.69
C GLU A 52 24.67 -7.89 3.72
N LYS A 53 24.21 -8.97 3.07
CA LYS A 53 25.01 -9.75 2.13
C LYS A 53 25.39 -8.97 0.87
N ALA A 54 24.48 -8.16 0.33
CA ALA A 54 24.73 -7.41 -0.90
C ALA A 54 25.71 -6.25 -0.70
N TYR A 55 25.68 -5.61 0.47
CA TYR A 55 26.46 -4.39 0.74
C TYR A 55 27.62 -4.58 1.71
N GLY A 56 27.76 -5.75 2.32
CA GLY A 56 28.81 -6.07 3.28
C GLY A 56 28.71 -5.21 4.55
N GLY A 57 27.50 -5.06 5.08
CA GLY A 57 27.22 -4.24 6.27
C GLY A 57 27.25 -2.73 6.07
N ARG A 58 27.60 -2.24 4.87
CA ARG A 58 27.61 -0.79 4.57
C ARG A 58 26.22 -0.18 4.49
N ARG A 59 25.18 -0.99 4.27
CA ARG A 59 23.80 -0.54 4.21
C ARG A 59 22.94 -1.35 5.16
N ARG A 60 21.89 -0.72 5.67
CA ARG A 60 20.86 -1.33 6.51
C ARG A 60 19.52 -0.63 6.29
N ILE A 61 18.42 -1.22 6.73
CA ILE A 61 17.11 -0.56 6.73
C ILE A 61 16.76 -0.19 8.17
N ALA A 62 16.39 1.07 8.40
CA ALA A 62 15.81 1.52 9.67
C ALA A 62 14.29 1.33 9.59
N TRP A 63 13.80 0.22 10.13
CA TRP A 63 12.38 -0.15 10.08
C TRP A 63 11.57 0.64 11.11
N GLU A 64 10.59 1.40 10.65
CA GLU A 64 9.68 2.17 11.51
C GLU A 64 8.26 1.59 11.47
N PRO A 65 7.67 1.15 12.60
CA PRO A 65 6.31 0.61 12.61
C PRO A 65 5.28 1.71 12.35
N LEU A 66 4.31 1.41 11.50
CA LEU A 66 3.18 2.28 11.16
C LEU A 66 1.88 1.67 11.67
N LEU A 67 1.12 2.47 12.43
CA LEU A 67 -0.12 2.04 13.06
C LEU A 67 -1.30 2.19 12.09
N VAL A 68 -1.63 1.12 11.36
CA VAL A 68 -2.74 1.03 10.41
C VAL A 68 -3.46 -0.32 10.55
N GLY A 69 -4.77 -0.36 10.27
CA GLY A 69 -5.56 -1.60 10.29
C GLY A 69 -6.26 -1.86 11.63
N GLU A 70 -6.54 -3.12 11.93
CA GLU A 70 -7.25 -3.52 13.16
C GLU A 70 -6.46 -3.12 14.42
N LYS A 71 -5.12 -3.22 14.36
CA LYS A 71 -4.22 -2.78 15.43
C LYS A 71 -4.44 -1.30 15.76
N ALA A 72 -4.51 -0.46 14.72
CA ALA A 72 -4.77 0.97 14.87
C ALA A 72 -6.15 1.25 15.46
N HIS A 73 -7.17 0.53 14.98
CA HIS A 73 -8.53 0.72 15.46
C HIS A 73 -8.68 0.36 16.94
N ARG A 74 -8.04 -0.74 17.38
CA ARG A 74 -8.05 -1.14 18.79
C ARG A 74 -7.35 -0.12 19.71
N GLU A 75 -6.28 0.51 19.23
CA GLU A 75 -5.48 1.44 20.04
C GLU A 75 -6.02 2.88 20.03
N THR A 76 -6.62 3.31 18.91
CA THR A 76 -6.97 4.72 18.68
C THR A 76 -8.43 4.96 18.32
N GLY A 77 -9.21 3.90 18.08
CA GLY A 77 -10.56 3.99 17.53
C GLY A 77 -10.61 4.24 16.02
N SER A 78 -9.47 4.46 15.34
CA SER A 78 -9.40 4.68 13.89
C SER A 78 -8.57 3.61 13.19
N TYR A 79 -9.06 3.10 12.06
CA TYR A 79 -8.30 2.18 11.19
C TYR A 79 -7.16 2.87 10.42
N LEU A 80 -7.30 4.19 10.18
CA LEU A 80 -6.34 5.03 9.47
C LEU A 80 -6.13 6.34 10.24
N PRO A 81 -5.36 6.32 11.35
CA PRO A 81 -5.02 7.54 12.08
C PRO A 81 -4.25 8.52 11.19
N ALA A 82 -4.55 9.82 11.32
CA ALA A 82 -3.89 10.86 10.53
C ALA A 82 -2.35 10.86 10.73
N GLU A 83 -1.89 10.61 11.95
CA GLU A 83 -0.46 10.51 12.25
C GLU A 83 0.26 9.43 11.43
N ALA A 84 -0.39 8.27 11.22
CA ALA A 84 0.19 7.21 10.41
C ALA A 84 0.29 7.62 8.94
N LEU A 85 -0.70 8.37 8.43
CA LEU A 85 -0.68 8.88 7.06
C LEU A 85 0.43 9.91 6.84
N GLU A 86 0.63 10.81 7.81
CA GLU A 86 1.72 11.79 7.75
C GLU A 86 3.10 11.11 7.80
N LYS A 87 3.28 10.10 8.67
CA LYS A 87 4.52 9.29 8.70
C LYS A 87 4.79 8.58 7.37
N ILE A 88 3.78 7.97 6.75
CA ILE A 88 3.94 7.34 5.42
C ILE A 88 4.39 8.37 4.38
N ARG A 89 3.80 9.57 4.41
CA ARG A 89 4.16 10.67 3.49
C ARG A 89 5.59 11.14 3.71
N GLU A 90 6.01 11.28 4.97
CA GLU A 90 7.35 11.68 5.37
C GLU A 90 8.41 10.65 4.94
N TYR A 91 8.14 9.36 5.19
CA TYR A 91 9.10 8.29 4.92
C TYR A 91 9.22 7.94 3.42
N ARG A 92 8.25 8.36 2.60
CA ARG A 92 8.14 8.14 1.13
C ARG A 92 7.92 6.69 0.71
N VAL A 93 8.54 5.73 1.39
CA VAL A 93 8.46 4.30 1.11
C VAL A 93 7.93 3.58 2.33
N ALA A 94 6.89 2.78 2.11
CA ALA A 94 6.35 1.89 3.12
C ALA A 94 6.04 0.51 2.52
N ILE A 95 6.24 -0.54 3.33
CA ILE A 95 5.82 -1.91 3.03
C ILE A 95 4.64 -2.28 3.93
N LYS A 96 3.69 -3.07 3.41
CA LYS A 96 2.57 -3.51 4.22
C LYS A 96 2.19 -4.95 4.01
N GLY A 97 1.77 -5.61 5.09
CA GLY A 97 1.02 -6.85 5.06
C GLY A 97 -0.42 -6.66 4.53
N PRO A 98 -1.21 -7.75 4.49
CA PRO A 98 -2.64 -7.69 4.20
C PRO A 98 -3.38 -6.82 5.24
N LEU A 99 -4.44 -6.14 4.82
CA LEU A 99 -5.29 -5.35 5.72
C LEU A 99 -6.73 -5.83 5.61
N SER A 100 -7.36 -6.10 6.74
CA SER A 100 -8.76 -6.45 6.84
C SER A 100 -9.61 -5.24 6.46
N THR A 101 -10.61 -5.43 5.61
CA THR A 101 -11.61 -4.40 5.33
C THR A 101 -12.88 -4.77 6.12
N PRO A 102 -13.34 -3.93 7.05
CA PRO A 102 -14.54 -4.23 7.82
C PRO A 102 -15.75 -4.32 6.90
N VAL A 103 -16.51 -5.41 6.99
CA VAL A 103 -17.73 -5.61 6.22
C VAL A 103 -18.87 -4.81 6.87
N GLY A 104 -19.58 -3.99 6.09
CA GLY A 104 -20.80 -3.30 6.52
C GLY A 104 -20.61 -1.96 7.26
N GLY A 105 -19.39 -1.43 7.36
CA GLY A 105 -19.07 -0.22 8.16
C GLY A 105 -18.91 1.09 7.38
N GLY A 106 -19.37 1.18 6.13
CA GLY A 106 -19.24 2.40 5.30
C GLY A 106 -17.82 2.69 4.77
N ILE A 107 -16.79 2.00 5.26
CA ILE A 107 -15.43 2.03 4.70
C ILE A 107 -15.33 0.95 3.61
N ARG A 108 -15.33 1.36 2.34
CA ARG A 108 -15.24 0.44 1.18
C ARG A 108 -13.99 -0.44 1.21
N SER A 109 -12.82 0.14 1.47
CA SER A 109 -11.55 -0.58 1.60
C SER A 109 -10.44 0.32 2.13
N LEU A 110 -9.69 -0.14 3.13
CA LEU A 110 -8.47 0.56 3.59
C LEU A 110 -7.42 0.67 2.49
N ASN A 111 -7.33 -0.33 1.60
CA ASN A 111 -6.37 -0.31 0.49
C ASN A 111 -6.75 0.76 -0.55
N VAL A 112 -8.05 0.93 -0.83
CA VAL A 112 -8.53 1.97 -1.76
C VAL A 112 -8.30 3.34 -1.14
N ALA A 113 -8.62 3.51 0.15
CA ALA A 113 -8.41 4.77 0.86
C ALA A 113 -6.93 5.20 0.85
N LEU A 114 -5.99 4.29 1.10
CA LEU A 114 -4.55 4.58 1.02
C LEU A 114 -4.14 5.01 -0.40
N ARG A 115 -4.63 4.32 -1.44
CA ARG A 115 -4.30 4.66 -2.83
C ARG A 115 -4.79 6.04 -3.22
N GLN A 116 -6.03 6.37 -2.86
CA GLN A 116 -6.62 7.68 -3.13
C GLN A 116 -5.94 8.78 -2.32
N TYR A 117 -5.68 8.57 -1.03
CA TYR A 117 -5.05 9.57 -0.16
C TYR A 117 -3.63 9.95 -0.61
N PHE A 118 -2.86 8.97 -1.08
CA PHE A 118 -1.48 9.17 -1.53
C PHE A 118 -1.33 9.36 -3.04
N ASP A 119 -2.45 9.42 -3.79
CA ASP A 119 -2.45 9.52 -5.25
C ASP A 119 -1.54 8.45 -5.91
N LEU A 120 -1.67 7.20 -5.44
CA LEU A 120 -0.89 6.07 -5.96
C LEU A 120 -1.53 5.53 -7.24
N TYR A 121 -1.45 6.34 -8.30
CA TYR A 121 -2.08 6.12 -9.60
C TYR A 121 -1.61 4.86 -10.34
N ALA A 122 -0.40 4.38 -10.06
CA ALA A 122 0.17 3.20 -10.71
C ALA A 122 0.18 1.97 -9.77
N CYS A 123 -0.59 0.94 -10.12
CA CYS A 123 -0.46 -0.39 -9.55
C CYS A 123 0.47 -1.25 -10.43
N ILE A 124 1.71 -1.42 -9.97
CA ILE A 124 2.76 -2.17 -10.69
C ILE A 124 2.79 -3.62 -10.18
N ARG A 125 2.64 -4.59 -11.08
CA ARG A 125 2.60 -6.03 -10.75
C ARG A 125 3.58 -6.82 -11.63
N PRO A 126 4.81 -7.08 -11.14
CA PRO A 126 5.69 -8.05 -11.79
C PRO A 126 5.12 -9.46 -11.64
N VAL A 127 5.08 -10.21 -12.73
CA VAL A 127 4.61 -11.59 -12.77
C VAL A 127 5.68 -12.43 -13.47
N ARG A 128 6.35 -13.28 -12.69
CA ARG A 128 7.38 -14.19 -13.18
C ARG A 128 7.25 -15.56 -12.55
N TYR A 129 7.72 -16.57 -13.26
CA TYR A 129 7.84 -17.92 -12.71
C TYR A 129 9.06 -18.06 -11.79
N TYR A 130 8.89 -18.87 -10.75
CA TYR A 130 9.96 -19.35 -9.87
C TYR A 130 10.03 -20.87 -10.00
N GLU A 131 11.24 -21.38 -10.25
CA GLU A 131 11.48 -22.81 -10.41
C GLU A 131 10.99 -23.61 -9.20
N GLY A 132 10.32 -24.73 -9.44
CA GLY A 132 9.76 -25.60 -8.41
C GLY A 132 8.35 -25.22 -7.93
N VAL A 133 7.83 -24.03 -8.29
CA VAL A 133 6.43 -23.67 -7.98
C VAL A 133 5.48 -24.50 -8.87
N PRO A 134 4.48 -25.19 -8.30
CA PRO A 134 3.48 -25.92 -9.08
C PRO A 134 2.74 -24.97 -10.04
N ASN A 135 2.58 -25.37 -11.30
CA ASN A 135 1.97 -24.52 -12.31
C ASN A 135 1.08 -25.31 -13.28
N PRO A 136 -0.10 -24.79 -13.66
CA PRO A 136 -0.99 -25.45 -14.62
C PRO A 136 -0.52 -25.35 -16.09
N MET A 137 0.41 -24.45 -16.41
CA MET A 137 0.89 -24.21 -17.78
C MET A 137 2.03 -25.17 -18.15
N LYS A 138 2.16 -25.51 -19.43
CA LYS A 138 3.26 -26.37 -19.94
C LYS A 138 4.64 -25.71 -19.88
N HIS A 139 4.69 -24.39 -20.09
CA HIS A 139 5.92 -23.60 -20.18
C HIS A 139 5.82 -22.32 -19.31
N PRO A 140 5.68 -22.44 -17.98
CA PRO A 140 5.52 -21.29 -17.10
C PRO A 140 6.76 -20.39 -17.07
N GLU A 141 7.95 -20.95 -17.33
CA GLU A 141 9.23 -20.25 -17.40
C GLU A 141 9.28 -19.13 -18.44
N ARG A 142 8.38 -19.15 -19.43
CA ARG A 142 8.29 -18.11 -20.47
C ARG A 142 7.56 -16.85 -20.01
N LEU A 143 6.93 -16.89 -18.83
CA LEU A 143 6.21 -15.73 -18.28
C LEU A 143 7.19 -14.88 -17.46
N ASP A 144 7.55 -13.73 -18.01
CA ASP A 144 8.27 -12.66 -17.31
C ASP A 144 7.75 -11.31 -17.83
N VAL A 145 6.76 -10.75 -17.12
CA VAL A 145 6.08 -9.53 -17.52
C VAL A 145 5.88 -8.60 -16.34
N VAL A 146 5.77 -7.30 -16.62
CA VAL A 146 5.38 -6.28 -15.64
C VAL A 146 4.09 -5.63 -16.10
N ILE A 147 3.04 -5.77 -15.29
CA ILE A 147 1.74 -5.16 -15.57
C ILE A 147 1.70 -3.78 -14.89
N PHE A 148 1.47 -2.74 -15.69
CA PHE A 148 1.16 -1.40 -15.22
C PHE A 148 -0.34 -1.19 -15.33
N ARG A 149 -1.01 -1.07 -14.18
CA ARG A 149 -2.45 -0.87 -14.10
C ARG A 149 -2.74 0.50 -13.48
N GLU A 150 -3.58 1.30 -14.13
CA GLU A 150 -4.17 2.52 -13.57
C GLU A 150 -5.03 2.19 -12.34
N ASN A 151 -4.90 2.98 -11.26
CA ASN A 151 -5.32 2.59 -9.91
C ASN A 151 -6.06 3.69 -9.13
N THR A 152 -6.39 4.80 -9.79
CA THR A 152 -7.09 5.97 -9.23
C THR A 152 -8.48 6.19 -9.83
N GLU A 153 -8.73 5.76 -11.07
CA GLU A 153 -9.99 5.98 -11.79
C GLU A 153 -10.78 4.69 -12.02
N ASP A 154 -11.43 4.59 -13.19
CA ASP A 154 -12.32 3.49 -13.62
C ASP A 154 -13.54 3.32 -12.68
N VAL A 155 -14.30 2.25 -12.86
CA VAL A 155 -15.37 1.84 -11.93
C VAL A 155 -14.87 1.65 -10.49
N TYR A 156 -13.54 1.54 -10.29
CA TYR A 156 -12.89 1.49 -8.99
C TYR A 156 -12.94 2.81 -8.22
N ALA A 157 -13.27 3.93 -8.86
CA ALA A 157 -13.58 5.19 -8.17
C ALA A 157 -14.81 5.06 -7.25
N GLY A 158 -15.67 4.06 -7.50
CA GLY A 158 -16.85 3.80 -6.69
C GLY A 158 -17.91 4.90 -6.80
N ILE A 159 -18.02 5.55 -7.96
CA ILE A 159 -19.13 6.46 -8.25
C ILE A 159 -20.30 5.58 -8.70
N GLU A 160 -21.12 5.18 -7.74
CA GLU A 160 -22.22 4.24 -7.93
C GLU A 160 -23.36 4.57 -6.95
N TRP A 161 -24.57 4.17 -7.30
CA TRP A 161 -25.76 4.37 -6.49
C TRP A 161 -26.55 3.06 -6.39
N GLU A 162 -27.09 2.79 -5.21
CA GLU A 162 -27.91 1.61 -4.99
C GLU A 162 -29.19 1.65 -5.84
N SER A 163 -29.61 0.50 -6.34
CA SER A 163 -30.81 0.38 -7.16
C SER A 163 -32.05 0.88 -6.40
N GLY A 164 -32.80 1.79 -7.01
CA GLY A 164 -34.00 2.38 -6.41
C GLY A 164 -33.73 3.50 -5.39
N SER A 165 -32.47 3.92 -5.22
CA SER A 165 -32.17 5.12 -4.42
C SER A 165 -32.61 6.40 -5.15
N PRO A 166 -32.99 7.47 -4.42
CA PRO A 166 -33.33 8.76 -5.01
C PRO A 166 -32.21 9.32 -5.93
N GLU A 167 -30.96 9.08 -5.57
CA GLU A 167 -29.80 9.47 -6.37
C GLU A 167 -29.73 8.69 -7.68
N ALA A 168 -29.94 7.37 -7.65
CA ALA A 168 -29.99 6.55 -8.85
C ALA A 168 -31.13 7.00 -9.78
N GLU A 169 -32.32 7.24 -9.25
CA GLU A 169 -33.46 7.75 -10.02
C GLU A 169 -33.17 9.11 -10.67
N LYS A 170 -32.51 10.01 -9.92
CA LYS A 170 -32.09 11.31 -10.44
C LYS A 170 -31.09 11.19 -11.59
N VAL A 171 -30.10 10.29 -11.47
CA VAL A 171 -29.12 10.03 -12.53
C VAL A 171 -29.79 9.43 -13.76
N ILE A 172 -30.69 8.47 -13.58
CA ILE A 172 -31.47 7.85 -14.67
C ILE A 172 -32.33 8.90 -15.39
N ALA A 173 -33.07 9.71 -14.63
CA ALA A 173 -33.90 10.77 -15.20
C ALA A 173 -33.05 11.81 -15.95
N PHE A 174 -31.91 12.22 -15.39
CA PHE A 174 -30.99 13.13 -16.08
C PHE A 174 -30.49 12.57 -17.41
N LEU A 175 -30.04 11.31 -17.42
CA LEU A 175 -29.57 10.65 -18.65
C LEU A 175 -30.69 10.60 -19.70
N ARG A 176 -31.88 10.11 -19.32
CA ARG A 176 -33.04 9.96 -20.23
C ARG A 176 -33.57 11.30 -20.74
N ASP A 177 -33.71 12.29 -19.86
CA ASP A 177 -34.45 13.51 -20.15
C ASP A 177 -33.56 14.61 -20.75
N GLN A 178 -32.24 14.57 -20.52
CA GLN A 178 -31.29 15.58 -21.00
C GLN A 178 -30.30 15.06 -22.04
N LEU A 179 -29.95 13.77 -22.03
CA LEU A 179 -28.87 13.22 -22.86
C LEU A 179 -29.33 12.15 -23.89
N GLY A 180 -30.52 11.57 -23.73
CA GLY A 180 -31.18 10.68 -24.70
C GLY A 180 -31.00 9.20 -24.38
#